data_AF-A0A182JIQ9-F1
#
_entry.id   AF-A0A182JIQ9-F1
#
_cell.length_a   1.000
_cell.length_b   1.000
_cell.length_c   1.000
_cell.angle_alpha   90.00
_cell.angle_beta   90.00
_cell.angle_gamma   90.00
#
_symmetry.space_group_name_H-M   'P 1'
#
loop_
_entity.id
_entity.type
_entity.pdbx_description
1 polymer ?
#
loop_
_entity_poly.entity_id
_entity_poly.type
_entity_poly.pdbx_seq_one_letter_code
_entity_poly.pdbx_strand_id
1 'polypeptide(L)'
;MKTLLVSASLLVLTHGAYVVRTFADAAAYRNECVEQYQAQGNSLIDYMRRLFLDEADDSHWCVVRCILLKSGLLLLNGGARDVFQVENIHEQMQQSNAIVEDPDDIRSETERCLREPARVNDACLRAYTFFSCIQGTEYDLF
;
A
#
# COMPACT_ATOMS: atom_id res chain seq x y z
N MET A 1 34.35 7.51 45.00
CA MET A 1 33.92 6.80 43.77
C MET A 1 32.43 7.03 43.60
N LYS A 2 32.00 7.79 42.58
CA LYS A 2 30.58 8.06 42.28
C LYS A 2 30.19 7.21 41.06
N THR A 3 29.43 6.14 41.28
CA THR A 3 28.83 5.34 40.23
C THR A 3 27.55 6.04 39.76
N LEU A 4 27.57 6.58 38.54
CA LEU A 4 26.37 7.06 37.86
C LEU A 4 25.69 5.86 37.20
N LEU A 5 24.56 5.43 37.77
CA LEU A 5 23.63 4.48 37.17
C LEU A 5 23.01 5.14 35.93
N VAL A 6 23.46 4.73 34.75
CA VAL A 6 22.80 5.06 33.48
C VAL A 6 21.61 4.13 33.33
N SER A 7 20.43 4.61 33.70
CA SER A 7 19.16 3.96 33.41
C SER A 7 18.86 4.09 31.91
N ALA A 8 19.13 3.01 31.17
CA ALA A 8 18.71 2.87 29.78
C ALA A 8 17.20 2.58 29.74
N SER A 9 16.40 3.61 29.51
CA SER A 9 14.97 3.47 29.25
C SER A 9 14.78 2.78 27.90
N LEU A 10 14.46 1.49 27.90
CA LEU A 10 13.97 0.76 26.73
C LEU A 10 12.58 1.32 26.37
N LEU A 11 12.54 2.25 25.42
CA LEU A 11 11.30 2.63 24.74
C LEU A 11 10.89 1.49 23.83
N VAL A 12 10.02 0.60 24.32
CA VAL A 12 9.31 -0.35 23.48
C VAL A 12 8.28 0.42 22.67
N LEU A 13 8.56 0.63 21.38
CA LEU A 13 7.59 1.15 20.41
C LEU A 13 6.51 0.08 20.18
N THR A 14 5.39 0.19 20.90
CA THR A 14 4.20 -0.61 20.62
C THR A 14 3.65 -0.17 19.26
N HIS A 15 3.87 -0.96 18.21
CA HIS A 15 3.14 -0.79 16.96
C HIS A 15 1.68 -1.18 17.23
N GLY A 16 0.75 -0.25 16.99
CA GLY A 16 -0.68 -0.54 17.08
C GLY A 16 -1.09 -1.60 16.06
N ALA A 17 -2.13 -2.38 16.37
CA ALA A 17 -2.70 -3.34 15.44
C ALA A 17 -3.15 -2.64 14.14
N TYR A 18 -2.97 -3.31 13.00
CA TYR A 18 -3.46 -2.82 11.73
C TYR A 18 -5.00 -2.74 11.74
N VAL A 19 -5.53 -1.74 11.03
CA VAL A 19 -6.97 -1.55 10.88
C VAL A 19 -7.28 -1.55 9.40
N VAL A 20 -8.08 -2.50 8.97
CA VAL A 20 -8.52 -2.64 7.58
C VAL A 20 -9.19 -1.37 7.10
N ARG A 21 -8.82 -0.95 5.89
CA ARG A 21 -9.31 0.27 5.25
C ARG A 21 -10.49 -0.07 4.38
N THR A 22 -11.52 0.77 4.44
CA THR A 22 -12.71 0.65 3.59
C THR A 22 -12.47 1.31 2.25
N PHE A 23 -13.33 1.01 1.28
CA PHE A 23 -13.40 1.77 0.02
C PHE A 23 -13.55 3.29 0.25
N ALA A 24 -14.29 3.70 1.28
CA ALA A 24 -14.48 5.11 1.62
C ALA A 24 -13.17 5.76 2.10
N ASP A 25 -12.37 5.04 2.89
CA ASP A 25 -11.03 5.49 3.30
C ASP A 25 -10.12 5.65 2.08
N ALA A 26 -10.10 4.66 1.18
CA ALA A 26 -9.31 4.71 -0.05
C ALA A 26 -9.71 5.88 -0.95
N ALA A 27 -11.01 6.18 -1.06
CA ALA A 27 -11.52 7.33 -1.81
C ALA A 27 -11.06 8.67 -1.19
N ALA A 28 -11.06 8.77 0.14
CA ALA A 28 -10.53 9.95 0.84
C ALA A 28 -9.03 10.11 0.61
N TYR A 29 -8.24 9.03 0.76
CA TYR A 29 -6.79 9.05 0.50
C TYR A 29 -6.49 9.46 -0.93
N ARG A 30 -7.24 8.94 -1.91
CA ARG A 30 -7.09 9.30 -3.32
C ARG A 30 -7.27 10.80 -3.54
N ASN A 31 -8.27 11.42 -2.91
CA ASN A 31 -8.48 12.87 -3.05
C ASN A 31 -7.29 13.67 -2.53
N GLU A 32 -6.80 13.33 -1.33
CA GLU A 32 -5.60 13.96 -0.76
C GLU A 32 -4.35 13.75 -1.63
N CYS A 33 -4.16 12.53 -2.13
CA CYS A 33 -3.01 12.18 -2.97
C CYS A 33 -3.04 12.87 -4.33
N VAL A 34 -4.21 13.01 -4.94
CA VAL A 34 -4.38 13.69 -6.23
C VAL A 34 -4.07 15.17 -6.12
N GLU A 35 -4.49 15.82 -5.02
CA GLU A 35 -4.08 17.19 -4.72
C GLU A 35 -2.57 17.31 -4.54
N GLN A 36 -1.96 16.40 -3.76
CA GLN A 36 -0.52 16.39 -3.51
C GLN A 36 0.32 16.24 -4.80
N TYR A 37 -0.12 15.39 -5.73
CA TYR A 37 0.60 15.11 -6.98
C TYR A 37 0.10 15.93 -8.17
N GLN A 38 -0.85 16.85 -7.96
CA GLN A 38 -1.47 17.65 -9.02
C GLN A 38 -1.99 16.82 -10.20
N ALA A 39 -2.39 15.57 -9.93
CA ALA A 39 -2.93 14.69 -10.95
C ALA A 39 -4.31 15.19 -11.38
N GLN A 40 -4.63 15.15 -12.68
CA GLN A 40 -5.97 15.51 -13.13
C GLN A 40 -6.95 14.35 -12.86
N GLY A 41 -8.03 14.63 -12.13
CA GLY A 41 -8.86 13.59 -11.53
C GLY A 41 -10.17 13.28 -12.24
N ASN A 42 -10.37 11.99 -12.57
CA ASN A 42 -11.69 11.33 -12.55
C ASN A 42 -11.88 10.60 -11.20
N SER A 43 -13.08 10.06 -10.91
CA SER A 43 -13.41 9.32 -9.66
C SER A 43 -12.42 8.19 -9.32
N LEU A 44 -12.42 7.64 -8.08
CA LEU A 44 -11.59 6.47 -7.75
C LEU A 44 -11.85 5.33 -8.74
N ILE A 45 -13.11 5.06 -9.08
CA ILE A 45 -13.49 4.03 -10.05
C ILE A 45 -12.92 4.30 -11.44
N ASP A 46 -12.98 5.54 -11.93
CA ASP A 46 -12.43 5.90 -13.25
C ASP A 46 -10.92 5.96 -13.26
N TYR A 47 -10.32 6.27 -12.12
CA TYR A 47 -8.88 6.18 -11.90
C TYR A 47 -8.46 4.72 -11.97
N MET A 48 -9.08 3.83 -11.18
CA MET A 48 -8.88 2.38 -11.23
C MET A 48 -9.09 1.82 -12.65
N ARG A 49 -10.17 2.22 -13.33
CA ARG A 49 -10.44 1.83 -14.72
C ARG A 49 -9.35 2.28 -15.70
N ARG A 50 -8.77 3.47 -15.53
CA ARG A 50 -7.64 3.94 -16.36
C ARG A 50 -6.35 3.15 -16.08
N LEU A 51 -6.12 2.74 -14.82
CA LEU A 51 -5.02 1.85 -14.47
C LEU A 51 -5.13 0.50 -15.21
N PHE A 52 -6.34 -0.04 -15.35
CA PHE A 52 -6.58 -1.27 -16.12
C PHE A 52 -6.32 -1.15 -17.62
N LEU A 53 -6.41 0.06 -18.20
CA LEU A 53 -6.20 0.29 -19.63
C LEU A 53 -4.74 0.63 -19.99
N ASP A 54 -3.82 0.61 -19.03
CA ASP A 54 -2.40 1.01 -19.18
C ASP A 54 -2.21 2.45 -19.71
N GLU A 55 -3.19 3.32 -19.46
CA GLU A 55 -3.14 4.75 -19.77
C GLU A 55 -2.59 5.58 -18.59
N ALA A 56 -2.00 4.91 -17.60
CA ALA A 56 -1.50 5.55 -16.39
C ALA A 56 -0.10 6.16 -16.61
N ASP A 57 0.02 7.45 -16.33
CA ASP A 57 1.30 8.17 -16.33
C ASP A 57 1.98 8.19 -14.94
N ASP A 58 3.20 8.74 -14.87
CA ASP A 58 3.99 8.86 -13.64
C ASP A 58 3.21 9.49 -12.47
N SER A 59 2.37 10.49 -12.75
CA SER A 59 1.57 11.16 -11.71
C SER A 59 0.50 10.23 -11.15
N HIS A 60 -0.09 9.38 -12.00
CA HIS A 60 -1.02 8.37 -11.57
C HIS A 60 -0.32 7.31 -10.72
N TRP A 61 0.87 6.82 -11.09
CA TRP A 61 1.58 5.83 -10.27
C TRP A 61 1.89 6.36 -8.85
N CYS A 62 2.25 7.63 -8.74
CA CYS A 62 2.55 8.23 -7.44
C CYS A 62 1.30 8.43 -6.56
N VAL A 63 0.13 8.62 -7.16
CA VAL A 63 -1.14 8.61 -6.42
C VAL A 63 -1.39 7.22 -5.81
N VAL A 64 -1.18 6.11 -6.54
CA VAL A 64 -1.28 4.75 -5.98
C VAL A 64 -0.32 4.58 -4.81
N ARG A 65 0.96 4.94 -5.00
CA ARG A 65 1.97 4.87 -3.94
C ARG A 65 1.52 5.62 -2.68
N CYS A 66 0.98 6.82 -2.86
CA CYS A 66 0.48 7.63 -1.76
C CYS A 66 -0.71 6.99 -1.03
N ILE A 67 -1.64 6.36 -1.76
CA ILE A 67 -2.76 5.61 -1.15
C ILE A 67 -2.21 4.45 -0.31
N LEU A 68 -1.26 3.67 -0.83
CA LEU A 68 -0.66 2.56 -0.10
C LEU A 68 0.11 2.99 1.16
N LEU A 69 0.76 4.16 1.11
CA LEU A 69 1.42 4.76 2.28
C LEU A 69 0.39 5.19 3.34
N LYS A 70 -0.71 5.84 2.93
CA LYS A 70 -1.77 6.30 3.84
C LYS A 70 -2.56 5.14 4.45
N SER A 71 -2.78 4.06 3.70
CA SER A 71 -3.46 2.88 4.21
C SER A 71 -2.63 2.10 5.24
N GLY A 72 -1.30 2.23 5.19
CA GLY A 72 -0.36 1.45 6.00
C GLY A 72 0.06 0.13 5.36
N LEU A 73 -0.23 -0.06 4.07
CA LEU A 73 0.20 -1.21 3.28
C LEU A 73 1.64 -1.05 2.76
N LEU A 74 2.12 0.20 2.74
CA LEU A 74 3.48 0.58 2.42
C LEU A 74 4.00 1.50 3.52
N LEU A 75 5.26 1.32 3.94
CA LEU A 75 5.93 2.23 4.88
C LEU A 75 7.26 2.72 4.31
N LEU A 76 7.71 3.87 4.80
CA LEU A 76 9.04 4.42 4.49
C LEU A 76 10.05 3.93 5.52
N ASN A 77 10.91 2.99 5.15
CA ASN A 77 12.05 2.60 5.98
C ASN A 77 13.13 3.68 5.93
N GLY A 78 13.48 4.23 7.09
CA GLY A 78 14.50 5.28 7.22
C GLY A 78 14.19 6.55 6.41
N GLY A 79 12.92 6.76 6.03
CA GLY A 79 12.46 7.92 5.25
C GLY A 79 12.76 7.87 3.75
N ALA A 80 13.38 6.80 3.23
CA ALA A 80 13.89 6.81 1.85
C ALA A 80 13.52 5.57 1.00
N ARG A 81 13.05 4.47 1.60
CA ARG A 81 12.72 3.25 0.86
C ARG A 81 11.36 2.71 1.23
N ASP A 82 10.58 2.39 0.20
CA ASP A 82 9.30 1.75 0.34
C ASP A 82 9.47 0.30 0.83
N VAL A 83 8.69 -0.08 1.83
CA VAL A 83 8.61 -1.44 2.38
C VAL A 83 7.16 -1.84 2.48
N PHE A 84 6.78 -2.84 1.67
CA PHE A 84 5.44 -3.43 1.72
C PHE A 84 5.23 -4.13 3.06
N GLN A 85 4.11 -3.83 3.71
CA GLN A 85 3.72 -4.45 4.97
C GLN A 85 2.89 -5.69 4.65
N VAL A 86 3.56 -6.82 4.43
CA VAL A 86 2.95 -8.06 3.93
C VAL A 86 1.79 -8.54 4.81
N GLU A 87 1.94 -8.49 6.14
CA GLU A 87 0.85 -8.89 7.04
C GLU A 87 -0.38 -7.98 6.91
N ASN A 88 -0.18 -6.65 6.82
CA ASN A 88 -1.27 -5.70 6.63
C ASN A 88 -1.96 -5.91 5.27
N ILE A 89 -1.20 -6.28 4.23
CA ILE A 89 -1.72 -6.62 2.90
C ILE A 89 -2.62 -7.86 2.98
N HIS A 90 -2.17 -8.91 3.66
CA HIS A 90 -2.97 -10.12 3.86
C HIS A 90 -4.26 -9.81 4.63
N GLU A 91 -4.17 -9.08 5.75
CA GLU A 91 -5.34 -8.68 6.53
C GLU A 91 -6.31 -7.82 5.72
N GLN A 92 -5.79 -6.93 4.87
CA GLN A 92 -6.59 -6.10 3.98
C GLN A 92 -7.32 -6.93 2.91
N MET A 93 -6.61 -7.85 2.22
CA MET A 93 -7.18 -8.69 1.16
C MET A 93 -8.21 -9.70 1.70
N GLN A 94 -8.01 -10.20 2.92
CA GLN A 94 -8.96 -11.13 3.56
C GLN A 94 -10.31 -10.49 3.89
N GLN A 95 -10.37 -9.15 3.99
CA GLN A 95 -11.52 -8.43 4.52
C GLN A 95 -12.08 -7.37 3.56
N SER A 96 -11.45 -7.17 2.41
CA SER A 96 -11.92 -6.25 1.36
C SER A 96 -13.13 -6.80 0.60
N ASN A 97 -13.25 -8.12 0.49
CA ASN A 97 -14.38 -8.79 -0.14
C ASN A 97 -15.41 -9.28 0.88
N ALA A 98 -16.65 -9.45 0.40
CA ALA A 98 -17.76 -9.98 1.20
C ALA A 98 -17.65 -11.50 1.47
N ILE A 99 -16.63 -12.16 0.92
CA ILE A 99 -16.37 -13.59 1.01
C ILE A 99 -15.05 -13.77 1.76
N VAL A 100 -15.00 -14.75 2.66
CA VAL A 100 -13.76 -15.15 3.32
C VAL A 100 -12.90 -15.88 2.30
N GLU A 101 -11.80 -15.26 1.92
CA GLU A 101 -10.83 -15.78 0.97
C GLU A 101 -9.88 -16.81 1.62
N ASP A 102 -9.32 -17.72 0.83
CA ASP A 102 -8.32 -18.68 1.32
C ASP A 102 -7.01 -17.94 1.68
N PRO A 103 -6.55 -18.01 2.95
CA PRO A 103 -5.32 -17.35 3.37
C PRO A 103 -4.05 -17.82 2.64
N ASP A 104 -4.02 -19.06 2.16
CA ASP A 104 -2.87 -19.59 1.42
C ASP A 104 -2.85 -19.07 -0.02
N ASP A 105 -4.01 -18.91 -0.66
CA ASP A 105 -4.11 -18.29 -1.99
C ASP A 105 -3.75 -16.81 -1.95
N ILE A 106 -4.24 -16.06 -0.94
CA ILE A 106 -3.85 -14.66 -0.71
C ILE A 106 -2.33 -14.53 -0.57
N ARG A 107 -1.69 -15.43 0.19
CA ARG A 107 -0.24 -15.43 0.37
C ARG A 107 0.48 -15.68 -0.96
N SER A 108 0.04 -16.69 -1.71
CA SER A 108 0.60 -17.04 -3.01
C SER A 108 0.52 -15.88 -4.00
N GLU A 109 -0.65 -15.24 -4.12
CA GLU A 109 -0.88 -14.12 -5.03
C GLU A 109 -0.11 -12.86 -4.60
N THR A 110 -0.09 -12.56 -3.30
CA THR A 110 0.70 -11.44 -2.76
C THR A 110 2.18 -11.62 -3.09
N GLU A 111 2.73 -12.82 -2.84
CA GLU A 111 4.11 -13.13 -3.16
C GLU A 111 4.41 -13.03 -4.67
N ARG A 112 3.50 -13.53 -5.52
CA ARG A 112 3.63 -13.41 -6.97
C ARG A 112 3.71 -11.94 -7.39
N CYS A 113 2.79 -11.11 -6.91
CA CYS A 113 2.77 -9.68 -7.22
C CYS A 113 3.97 -8.91 -6.64
N LEU A 114 4.50 -9.32 -5.49
CA LEU A 114 5.76 -8.79 -4.97
C LEU A 114 6.98 -9.20 -5.80
N ARG A 115 6.93 -10.27 -6.60
CA ARG A 115 8.03 -10.67 -7.48
C ARG A 115 7.97 -10.03 -8.86
N GLU A 116 6.88 -9.36 -9.22
CA GLU A 116 6.75 -8.69 -10.52
C GLU A 116 7.92 -7.71 -10.74
N PRO A 117 8.63 -7.78 -11.87
CA PRO A 117 9.78 -6.92 -12.10
C PRO A 117 9.34 -5.47 -12.27
N ALA A 118 9.94 -4.55 -11.51
CA ALA A 118 9.84 -3.14 -11.83
C ALA A 118 10.67 -2.87 -13.08
N ARG A 119 10.04 -2.36 -14.15
CA ARG A 119 10.75 -2.05 -15.41
C ARG A 119 11.79 -0.94 -15.25
N VAL A 120 11.72 -0.16 -14.16
CA VAL A 120 12.60 0.97 -13.80
C VAL A 120 12.74 1.05 -12.27
N ASN A 121 13.85 1.60 -11.76
CA ASN A 121 14.04 1.95 -10.34
C ASN A 121 13.19 3.17 -9.94
N ASP A 122 11.87 3.07 -10.10
CA ASP A 122 10.91 4.09 -9.72
C ASP A 122 9.97 3.55 -8.64
N ALA A 123 9.92 4.22 -7.49
CA ALA A 123 9.13 3.80 -6.34
C ALA A 123 7.62 3.88 -6.60
N CYS A 124 7.17 4.90 -7.35
CA CYS A 124 5.79 5.05 -7.75
C CYS A 124 5.37 3.93 -8.71
N LEU A 125 6.17 3.68 -9.75
CA LEU A 125 5.94 2.59 -10.68
C LEU A 125 5.95 1.23 -9.99
N ARG A 126 6.84 1.03 -9.00
CA ARG A 126 6.92 -0.20 -8.22
C ARG A 126 5.65 -0.42 -7.39
N ALA A 127 5.18 0.60 -6.67
CA ALA A 127 3.94 0.56 -5.92
C ALA A 127 2.73 0.29 -6.84
N TYR A 128 2.70 0.96 -8.00
CA TYR A 128 1.70 0.76 -9.03
C TYR A 128 1.70 -0.66 -9.59
N THR A 129 2.85 -1.21 -9.95
CA THR A 129 2.98 -2.56 -10.52
C THR A 129 2.45 -3.62 -9.55
N PHE A 130 2.78 -3.49 -8.26
CA PHE A 130 2.23 -4.36 -7.22
C PHE A 130 0.70 -4.24 -7.15
N PHE A 131 0.19 -3.01 -7.05
CA PHE A 131 -1.24 -2.74 -6.94
C PHE A 131 -2.03 -3.29 -8.13
N SER A 132 -1.59 -2.99 -9.35
CA SER A 132 -2.23 -3.47 -10.58
C SER A 132 -2.19 -4.99 -10.72
N CYS A 133 -1.13 -5.64 -10.22
CA CYS A 133 -1.06 -7.09 -10.21
C CYS A 133 -2.14 -7.70 -9.30
N ILE A 134 -2.35 -7.15 -8.10
CA ILE A 134 -3.41 -7.60 -7.17
C ILE A 134 -4.79 -7.36 -7.80
N GLN A 135 -5.02 -6.18 -8.36
CA GLN A 135 -6.27 -5.83 -9.03
C GLN A 135 -6.57 -6.69 -10.27
N GLY A 136 -5.58 -7.37 -10.83
CA GLY A 136 -5.76 -8.38 -11.88
C GLY A 136 -6.11 -9.78 -11.38
N THR A 137 -6.19 -9.98 -10.06
CA THR A 137 -6.64 -11.22 -9.42
C THR A 137 -8.14 -11.14 -9.08
N GLU A 138 -8.66 -12.13 -8.35
CA GLU A 138 -10.00 -12.07 -7.74
C GLU A 138 -10.04 -11.30 -6.41
N TYR A 139 -8.88 -10.91 -5.90
CA TYR A 139 -8.71 -10.21 -4.63
C TYR A 139 -8.61 -8.70 -4.83
N ASP A 140 -9.25 -7.96 -3.92
CA ASP A 140 -9.19 -6.51 -3.89
C ASP A 140 -8.44 -5.99 -2.67
N LEU A 141 -7.92 -4.77 -2.77
CA LEU A 141 -7.37 -4.07 -1.61
C LEU A 141 -8.39 -3.14 -0.95
N PHE A 142 -9.43 -2.68 -1.66
CA PHE A 142 -10.39 -1.69 -1.16
C PHE A 142 -11.77 -1.85 -1.77
#